data_AF-A0AAU7T257-F1
#
_entry.id   AF-A0AAU7T257-F1
#
_cell.length_a   1.000
_cell.length_b   1.000
_cell.length_c   1.000
_cell.angle_alpha   90.00
_cell.angle_beta   90.00
_cell.angle_gamma   90.00
#
_symmetry.space_group_name_H-M   'P 1'
#
loop_
_entity.id
_entity.type
_entity.pdbx_description
1 polymer ?
#
loop_
_entity_poly.entity_id
_entity_poly.type
_entity_poly.pdbx_seq_one_letter_code
_entity_poly.pdbx_strand_id
1 'polypeptide(L)' 'MTTKILALAESLGNLVKFRLMPGQSHDLAEVKPLIKDIDFQALLVDKAFDVA' A
#
# COMPACT_ATOMS: atom_id res chain seq x y z
N MET A 1 11.05 -17.99 -3.67
CA MET A 1 9.69 -17.49 -3.41
C MET A 1 9.82 -16.34 -2.44
N THR A 2 9.50 -15.11 -2.84
CA THR A 2 9.59 -13.91 -2.00
C THR A 2 8.20 -13.33 -1.76
N THR A 3 8.05 -12.59 -0.68
CA THR A 3 6.79 -11.91 -0.30
C THR A 3 7.06 -10.42 -0.19
N LYS A 4 6.20 -9.61 -0.79
CA LYS A 4 6.15 -8.15 -0.62
C LYS A 4 5.10 -7.80 0.43
N ILE A 5 5.36 -6.75 1.20
CA ILE A 5 4.41 -6.16 2.14
C ILE A 5 4.01 -4.80 1.60
N LEU A 6 2.72 -4.62 1.36
CA LEU A 6 2.14 -3.32 1.09
C LEU A 6 1.52 -2.81 2.39
N ALA A 7 2.06 -1.74 2.95
CA ALA A 7 1.62 -1.16 4.22
C ALA A 7 1.02 0.24 4.02
N LEU A 8 -0.05 0.51 4.74
CA LEU A 8 -0.63 1.83 4.94
C LEU A 8 -0.27 2.28 6.35
N ALA A 9 0.41 3.42 6.44
CA ALA A 9 0.67 4.09 7.70
C ALA A 9 -0.01 5.47 7.70
N GLU A 10 -0.38 5.95 8.88
CA GLU A 10 -0.83 7.33 9.05
C GLU A 10 0.39 8.27 9.18
N SER A 11 0.14 9.58 9.33
CA SER A 11 1.16 10.63 9.24
C SER A 11 2.24 10.58 10.33
N LEU A 12 1.97 10.01 11.51
CA LEU A 12 2.93 9.78 12.57
C LEU A 12 3.70 8.45 12.39
N GLY A 13 3.42 7.70 11.34
CA GLY A 13 4.10 6.45 10.98
C GLY A 13 3.51 5.20 11.64
N ASN A 14 2.36 5.30 12.31
CA ASN A 14 1.70 4.12 12.86
C ASN A 14 1.08 3.28 11.74
N LEU A 15 1.30 1.96 11.80
CA LEU A 15 0.72 1.01 10.84
C LEU A 15 -0.80 0.95 11.02
N VAL A 16 -1.54 1.27 9.95
CA VAL A 16 -3.00 1.22 9.90
C VAL A 16 -3.47 -0.12 9.35
N LYS A 17 -2.89 -0.56 8.22
CA LYS A 17 -3.31 -1.77 7.50
C LYS A 17 -2.17 -2.28 6.62
N PHE A 18 -2.14 -3.57 6.32
CA PHE A 18 -1.21 -4.12 5.33
C PHE A 18 -1.83 -5.27 4.53
N ARG A 19 -1.22 -5.57 3.39
CA ARG A 19 -1.53 -6.70 2.51
C ARG A 19 -0.23 -7.43 2.18
N LEU A 20 -0.29 -8.76 2.11
CA LEU A 20 0.82 -9.58 1.63
C LEU A 20 0.63 -9.86 0.15
N MET A 21 1.69 -9.73 -0.62
CA MET A 21 1.68 -10.00 -2.06
C MET A 21 2.82 -10.93 -2.45
N PRO A 22 2.67 -11.72 -3.52
CA PRO A 22 3.81 -12.35 -4.16
C PRO A 22 4.89 -11.32 -4.50
N GLY A 23 6.16 -11.67 -4.32
CA GLY A 23 7.25 -10.72 -4.48
C GLY A 23 7.45 -10.18 -5.90
N GLN A 24 6.85 -10.82 -6.91
CA GLN A 24 6.86 -10.38 -8.31
C GLN A 24 5.63 -9.53 -8.68
N SER A 25 4.68 -9.34 -7.76
CA SER A 25 3.49 -8.54 -8.01
C SER A 25 3.82 -7.06 -8.14
N HIS A 26 3.10 -6.38 -9.04
CA HIS A 26 3.16 -4.93 -9.20
C HIS A 26 2.68 -4.24 -7.93
N ASP A 27 3.33 -3.14 -7.56
CA ASP A 27 3.12 -2.49 -6.26
C ASP A 27 1.70 -1.90 -6.12
N LEU A 28 1.03 -1.62 -7.24
CA LEU A 28 -0.35 -1.12 -7.27
C LEU A 28 -1.43 -2.21 -7.14
N ALA A 29 -1.09 -3.49 -7.28
CA ALA A 29 -2.06 -4.59 -7.39
C ALA A 29 -3.05 -4.63 -6.22
N GLU A 30 -2.56 -4.33 -5.02
CA GLU A 30 -3.30 -4.49 -3.77
C GLU A 30 -3.67 -3.13 -3.13
N VAL A 31 -3.40 -2.00 -3.80
CA VAL A 31 -3.66 -0.65 -3.28
C VAL A 31 -5.16 -0.40 -3.11
N LYS A 32 -5.97 -0.62 -4.16
CA LYS A 32 -7.43 -0.45 -4.10
C LYS A 32 -8.06 -1.16 -2.90
N PRO A 33 -7.80 -2.46 -2.67
CA PRO A 33 -8.38 -3.16 -1.53
C PRO A 33 -7.70 -2.85 -0.19
N LEU A 34 -6.46 -2.34 -0.19
CA LEU A 34 -5.83 -1.80 1.03
C LEU A 34 -6.59 -0.56 1.52
N ILE A 35 -6.84 0.41 0.63
CA ILE A 35 -7.45 1.71 0.97
C ILE A 35 -8.98 1.68 1.06
N LYS A 36 -9.60 0.54 0.72
CA LYS A 36 -11.05 0.38 0.76
C LYS A 36 -11.58 0.63 2.18
N ASP A 37 -12.67 1.40 2.24
CA ASP A 37 -13.41 1.74 3.47
C ASP A 37 -12.61 2.60 4.46
N ILE A 38 -11.60 3.33 3.97
CA ILE A 38 -10.82 4.30 4.75
C ILE A 38 -11.10 5.71 4.21
N ASP A 39 -11.44 6.63 5.11
CA ASP A 39 -11.62 8.04 4.79
C ASP A 39 -10.28 8.78 4.98
N PHE A 40 -9.74 9.33 3.88
CA PHE A 40 -8.47 10.02 3.87
C PHE A 40 -8.68 11.50 3.60
N GLN A 41 -8.12 12.35 4.45
CA GLN A 41 -8.00 13.79 4.14
C GLN A 41 -6.95 14.04 3.05
N ALA A 42 -5.90 13.22 3.02
CA ALA A 42 -4.87 13.21 1.98
C ALA A 42 -4.25 11.80 1.90
N LEU A 43 -3.97 11.34 0.67
CA LEU A 43 -3.27 10.08 0.42
C LEU A 43 -1.92 10.38 -0.24
N LEU A 44 -0.83 10.03 0.44
CA LEU A 44 0.51 10.09 -0.10
C LEU A 44 0.94 8.70 -0.55
N VAL A 45 1.51 8.63 -1.75
CA VAL A 45 2.06 7.40 -2.31
C VAL A 45 3.56 7.58 -2.44
N ASP A 46 4.33 6.54 -2.11
CA ASP A 46 5.78 6.55 -2.34
C ASP A 46 6.08 6.69 -3.84
N LYS A 47 7.13 7.43 -4.18
CA LYS A 47 7.58 7.62 -5.57
C LYS A 47 7.88 6.28 -6.27
N ALA A 48 8.22 5.23 -5.53
CA ALA A 48 8.47 3.90 -6.09
C ALA A 48 7.20 3.20 -6.62
N PHE A 49 5.99 3.70 -6.31
CA PHE A 49 4.76 3.22 -6.94
C PHE A 49 4.59 3.90 -8.30
N ASP A 50 5.31 3.43 -9.31
CA ASP A 50 5.08 3.89 -10.69
C ASP A 50 3.69 3.45 -11.18
N VAL A 51 2.89 4.43 -11.59
CA VAL A 51 1.73 4.22 -12.46
C VAL A 51 2.25 4.38 -13.88
N ALA A 52 2.41 3.26 -14.59
CA ALA A 52 2.64 3.32 -16.03
C ALA A 52 1.43 3.91 -16.76
#